data_AF-A0A7C5E413-F1
#
_entry.id   AF-A0A7C5E413-F1
#
_cell.length_a   1.000
_cell.length_b   1.000
_cell.length_c   1.000
_cell.angle_alpha   90.00
_cell.angle_beta   90.00
_cell.angle_gamma   90.00
#
_symmetry.space_group_name_H-M   'P 1'
#
loop_
_entity.id
_entity.type
_entity.pdbx_description
1 polymer ?
#
loop_
_entity_poly.entity_id
_entity_poly.type
_entity_poly.pdbx_seq_one_letter_code
_entity_poly.pdbx_strand_id
1 'polypeptide(L)'
;MAELEQPAALIAALQSRNWADYFTARQRLVALGGEATGSLSRIAADEAHPLRSIALELLTYIEQETTIRFAGRLAQLLCPRCLTRFGAHSVNLPWGVAFTYYGCRACSQSREFLEGVKRVVAILDTTWPERQLRQKGTLRVNWLTRHTLFDFDRVEIIQATDQDVERFAVQVGNDTDPYRKPHYSQMTCIIGPECRLSENTLRILGRMFGQVKQAAGVIHG
;
A
#
# COMPACT_ATOMS: atom_id res chain seq x y z
N MET A 1 16.42 -11.99 -8.05
CA MET A 1 15.79 -11.37 -6.88
C MET A 1 16.88 -10.63 -6.13
N ALA A 2 16.87 -9.30 -6.13
CA ALA A 2 17.86 -8.54 -5.35
C ALA A 2 17.66 -8.90 -3.87
N GLU A 3 18.73 -9.28 -3.19
CA GLU A 3 18.73 -9.52 -1.76
C GLU A 3 18.18 -8.26 -1.07
N LEU A 4 17.09 -8.40 -0.31
CA LEU A 4 16.50 -7.27 0.40
C LEU A 4 17.52 -6.79 1.42
N GLU A 5 18.21 -5.68 1.13
CA GLU A 5 19.12 -5.05 2.07
C GLU A 5 18.42 -4.82 3.40
N GLN A 6 18.87 -5.51 4.43
CA GLN A 6 18.24 -5.44 5.74
C GLN A 6 18.75 -4.21 6.49
N PRO A 7 17.85 -3.37 7.05
CA PRO A 7 18.24 -2.19 7.83
C PRO A 7 19.26 -2.50 8.93
N ALA A 8 19.19 -3.70 9.54
CA ALA A 8 20.11 -4.13 10.60
C ALA A 8 21.59 -4.17 10.15
N ALA A 9 21.86 -4.68 8.94
CA ALA A 9 23.22 -4.76 8.41
C ALA A 9 23.80 -3.35 8.15
N LEU A 10 22.99 -2.45 7.60
CA LEU A 10 23.39 -1.07 7.38
C LEU A 10 23.61 -0.32 8.69
N ILE A 11 22.76 -0.56 9.70
CA ILE A 11 22.93 0.03 11.04
C ILE A 11 24.24 -0.44 11.67
N ALA A 12 24.59 -1.72 11.56
CA ALA A 12 25.87 -2.22 12.06
C ALA A 12 27.06 -1.53 11.37
N ALA A 13 26.97 -1.29 10.05
CA ALA A 13 27.98 -0.57 9.29
C ALA A 13 28.17 0.90 9.71
N LEU A 14 27.19 1.52 10.41
CA LEU A 14 27.37 2.86 11.00
C LEU A 14 28.43 2.91 12.11
N GLN A 15 28.86 1.76 12.65
CA GLN A 15 29.94 1.66 13.62
C GLN A 15 31.31 1.39 12.96
N SER A 16 31.34 1.25 11.63
CA SER A 16 32.59 0.98 10.92
C SER A 16 33.57 2.14 11.08
N ARG A 17 34.84 1.81 11.33
CA ARG A 17 35.95 2.78 11.27
C ARG A 17 36.33 3.13 9.83
N ASN A 18 35.89 2.32 8.86
CA ASN A 18 36.04 2.64 7.45
C ASN A 18 35.00 3.68 7.05
N TRP A 19 35.47 4.87 6.70
CA TRP A 19 34.62 5.99 6.32
C TRP A 19 33.72 5.67 5.11
N ALA A 20 34.19 4.88 4.14
CA ALA A 20 33.42 4.54 2.95
C ALA A 20 32.19 3.66 3.29
N ASP A 21 32.37 2.70 4.19
CA ASP A 21 31.29 1.82 4.67
C ASP A 21 30.26 2.61 5.47
N TYR A 22 30.73 3.45 6.40
CA TYR A 22 29.89 4.36 7.18
C TYR A 22 29.06 5.27 6.29
N PHE A 23 29.71 5.93 5.32
CA PHE A 23 29.05 6.86 4.42
C PHE A 23 28.00 6.16 3.56
N THR A 24 28.35 5.00 2.99
CA THR A 24 27.44 4.19 2.16
C THR A 24 26.25 3.70 2.97
N ALA A 25 26.46 3.24 4.20
CA ALA A 25 25.40 2.80 5.10
C ALA A 25 24.40 3.94 5.39
N ARG A 26 24.89 5.16 5.65
CA ARG A 26 24.04 6.34 5.84
C ARG A 26 23.18 6.64 4.62
N GLN A 27 23.78 6.70 3.44
CA GLN A 27 23.04 6.98 2.20
C GLN A 27 21.99 5.91 1.91
N ARG A 28 22.33 4.62 2.11
CA ARG A 28 21.39 3.52 1.90
C ARG A 28 20.24 3.54 2.90
N LEU A 29 20.49 3.84 4.18
CA LEU A 29 19.42 3.97 5.19
C LEU A 29 18.44 5.07 4.85
N VAL A 30 18.93 6.23 4.37
CA VAL A 30 18.04 7.31 3.89
C VAL A 30 17.25 6.85 2.66
N ALA A 31 17.89 6.18 1.70
CA ALA A 31 17.22 5.67 0.50
C ALA A 31 16.18 4.58 0.78
N LEU A 32 16.35 3.77 1.84
CA LEU A 32 15.34 2.84 2.33
C LEU A 32 14.08 3.57 2.84
N GLY A 33 14.22 4.82 3.31
CA GLY A 33 13.13 5.64 3.80
C GLY A 33 12.38 4.98 4.95
N GLY A 34 11.06 4.83 4.79
CA GLY A 34 10.19 4.25 5.81
C GLY A 34 10.53 2.83 6.28
N GLU A 35 11.29 2.05 5.50
CA GLU A 35 11.72 0.70 5.93
C GLU A 35 12.80 0.77 7.04
N ALA A 36 13.55 1.87 7.12
CA ALA A 36 14.59 2.05 8.13
C ALA A 36 14.05 2.64 9.45
N THR A 37 12.90 3.33 9.42
CA THR A 37 12.43 4.18 10.53
C THR A 37 12.15 3.39 11.81
N GLY A 38 11.62 2.16 11.72
CA GLY A 38 11.33 1.34 12.91
C GLY A 38 12.57 0.86 13.69
N SER A 39 13.71 0.69 13.01
CA SER A 39 14.97 0.37 13.69
C SER A 39 15.67 1.64 14.17
N LEU A 40 15.64 2.71 13.38
CA LEU A 40 16.21 4.00 13.76
C LEU A 40 15.46 4.63 14.94
N SER A 41 14.13 4.50 15.03
CA SER A 41 13.35 5.04 16.14
C SER A 41 13.67 4.36 17.47
N ARG A 42 13.86 3.03 17.46
CA ARG A 42 14.29 2.28 18.66
C ARG A 42 15.67 2.72 19.14
N ILE A 43 16.61 2.90 18.22
CA ILE A 43 17.95 3.42 18.53
C ILE A 43 17.86 4.87 19.04
N ALA A 44 17.06 5.70 18.36
CA ALA A 44 16.91 7.10 18.71
C ALA A 44 16.28 7.28 20.09
N ALA A 45 15.35 6.39 20.49
CA ALA A 45 14.64 6.38 21.77
C ALA A 45 15.50 5.94 22.97
N ASP A 46 16.57 5.20 22.76
CA ASP A 46 17.49 4.77 23.80
C ASP A 46 18.59 5.83 24.02
N GLU A 47 18.48 6.57 25.13
CA GLU A 47 19.41 7.64 25.50
C GLU A 47 20.86 7.17 25.65
N ALA A 48 21.08 5.91 26.02
CA ALA A 48 22.41 5.34 26.21
C ALA A 48 23.00 4.77 24.90
N HIS A 49 22.22 4.68 23.82
CA HIS A 49 22.68 4.03 22.60
C HIS A 49 23.76 4.87 21.89
N PRO A 50 24.92 4.30 21.53
CA PRO A 50 26.04 5.06 20.95
C PRO A 50 25.71 5.71 19.59
N LEU A 51 24.76 5.14 18.85
CA LEU A 51 24.29 5.68 17.57
C LEU A 51 23.08 6.63 17.69
N ARG A 52 22.66 7.03 18.90
CA ARG A 52 21.44 7.84 19.09
C ARG A 52 21.44 9.12 18.24
N SER A 53 22.52 9.89 18.29
CA SER A 53 22.65 11.15 17.54
C SER A 53 22.55 10.92 16.03
N ILE A 54 23.22 9.89 15.52
CA ILE A 54 23.19 9.49 14.11
C ILE A 54 21.78 9.04 13.71
N ALA A 55 21.08 8.29 14.56
CA ALA A 55 19.73 7.83 14.26
C ALA A 55 18.73 9.00 14.18
N LEU A 56 18.81 9.96 15.09
CA LEU A 56 18.00 11.20 15.02
C LEU A 56 18.28 11.99 13.74
N GLU A 57 19.54 12.10 13.34
CA GLU A 57 19.96 12.75 12.11
C GLU A 57 19.39 12.02 10.87
N LEU A 58 19.50 10.69 10.82
CA LEU A 58 18.97 9.87 9.72
C LEU A 58 17.44 9.94 9.63
N LEU A 59 16.73 9.95 10.76
CA LEU A 59 15.28 10.17 10.77
C LEU A 59 14.90 11.52 10.17
N THR A 60 15.67 12.57 10.49
CA THR A 60 15.50 13.91 9.91
C THR A 60 15.72 13.89 8.40
N TYR A 61 16.77 13.21 7.91
CA TYR A 61 17.02 13.09 6.47
C TYR A 61 15.95 12.27 5.74
N ILE A 62 15.43 11.20 6.35
CA ILE A 62 14.32 10.42 5.78
C ILE A 62 13.06 11.28 5.68
N GLU A 63 12.75 12.06 6.71
CA GLU A 63 11.64 13.02 6.67
C GLU A 63 11.79 14.01 5.52
N GLN A 64 12.95 14.67 5.40
CA GLN A 64 13.22 15.64 4.34
C GLN A 64 13.14 15.00 2.94
N GLU A 65 13.80 13.87 2.75
CA GLU A 65 13.86 13.17 1.46
C GLU A 65 12.46 12.74 1.00
N THR A 66 11.71 12.09 1.90
CA THR A 66 10.38 11.57 1.54
C THR A 66 9.38 12.72 1.36
N THR A 67 9.54 13.82 2.09
CA THR A 67 8.77 15.05 1.88
C THR A 67 9.01 15.59 0.48
N ILE A 68 10.27 15.82 0.08
CA ILE A 68 10.62 16.34 -1.24
C ILE A 68 10.07 15.43 -2.35
N ARG A 69 10.17 14.11 -2.18
CA ARG A 69 9.75 13.16 -3.21
C ARG A 69 8.25 12.96 -3.32
N PHE A 70 7.51 13.05 -2.22
CA PHE A 70 6.14 12.52 -2.17
C PHE A 70 5.09 13.51 -1.67
N ALA A 71 5.47 14.57 -0.96
CA ALA A 71 4.52 15.57 -0.51
C ALA A 71 3.74 16.16 -1.69
N GLY A 72 2.44 16.35 -1.50
CA GLY A 72 1.53 16.87 -2.53
C GLY A 72 1.06 15.87 -3.59
N ARG A 73 1.64 14.65 -3.66
CA ARG A 73 1.27 13.64 -4.68
C ARG A 73 0.94 12.25 -4.15
N LEU A 74 0.83 12.08 -2.83
CA LEU A 74 0.58 10.80 -2.15
C LEU A 74 -0.60 10.00 -2.74
N ALA A 75 -1.71 10.67 -3.03
CA ALA A 75 -2.92 10.05 -3.60
C ALA A 75 -2.71 9.46 -5.00
N GLN A 76 -1.61 9.81 -5.69
CA GLN A 76 -1.31 9.34 -7.05
C GLN A 76 -0.30 8.18 -7.05
N LEU A 77 0.34 7.90 -5.92
CA LEU A 77 1.40 6.89 -5.79
C LEU A 77 0.83 5.61 -5.19
N LEU A 78 1.05 4.48 -5.87
CA LEU A 78 0.71 3.15 -5.34
C LEU A 78 1.96 2.37 -5.00
N CYS A 79 1.94 1.67 -3.88
CA CYS A 79 2.96 0.67 -3.61
C CYS A 79 2.82 -0.51 -4.60
N PRO A 80 3.88 -0.95 -5.30
CA PRO A 80 3.78 -2.06 -6.25
C PRO A 80 3.50 -3.41 -5.58
N ARG A 81 3.81 -3.54 -4.28
CA ARG A 81 3.61 -4.77 -3.51
C ARG A 81 2.20 -4.82 -2.90
N CYS A 82 1.83 -3.78 -2.16
CA CYS A 82 0.57 -3.72 -1.42
C CYS A 82 -0.60 -3.23 -2.27
N LEU A 83 -0.34 -2.49 -3.35
CA LEU A 83 -1.35 -1.77 -4.14
C LEU A 83 -2.20 -0.82 -3.29
N THR A 84 -1.65 -0.34 -2.18
CA THR A 84 -2.22 0.73 -1.36
C THR A 84 -1.53 2.04 -1.69
N ARG A 85 -2.26 3.15 -1.55
CA ARG A 85 -1.70 4.48 -1.75
C ARG A 85 -0.65 4.81 -0.69
N PHE A 86 0.16 5.81 -0.98
CA PHE A 86 1.09 6.36 0.00
C PHE A 86 0.34 7.23 1.00
N GLY A 87 0.88 7.34 2.21
CA GLY A 87 0.38 8.19 3.28
C GLY A 87 1.50 8.74 4.14
N ALA A 88 1.16 9.69 5.00
CA ALA A 88 2.05 10.18 6.04
C ALA A 88 2.10 9.18 7.19
N HIS A 89 3.29 8.96 7.72
CA HIS A 89 3.55 8.17 8.91
C HIS A 89 4.28 9.04 9.93
N SER A 90 3.93 8.88 11.20
CA SER A 90 4.56 9.63 12.30
C SER A 90 5.37 8.69 13.17
N VAL A 91 6.61 9.06 13.45
CA VAL A 91 7.50 8.40 14.39
C VAL A 91 7.58 9.27 15.63
N ASN A 92 6.92 8.85 16.71
CA ASN A 92 6.92 9.57 18.00
C ASN A 92 8.01 9.01 18.92
N LEU A 93 8.83 9.90 19.50
CA LEU A 93 9.84 9.55 20.48
C LEU A 93 9.41 9.95 21.91
N PRO A 94 9.98 9.33 22.98
CA PRO A 94 9.53 9.52 24.37
C PRO A 94 9.55 10.97 24.92
N TRP A 95 10.33 11.87 24.31
CA TRP A 95 10.50 13.27 24.72
C TRP A 95 9.71 14.26 23.83
N GLY A 96 8.65 13.80 23.17
CA GLY A 96 7.76 14.66 22.38
C GLY A 96 8.33 15.13 21.04
N VAL A 97 9.48 14.60 20.62
CA VAL A 97 9.97 14.78 19.24
C VAL A 97 9.23 13.81 18.33
N ALA A 98 8.71 14.33 17.22
CA ALA A 98 8.05 13.54 16.19
C ALA A 98 8.69 13.82 14.84
N PHE A 99 8.85 12.77 14.04
CA PHE A 99 9.28 12.87 12.64
C PHE A 99 8.15 12.40 11.73
N THR A 100 7.94 13.08 10.62
CA THR A 100 6.97 12.65 9.61
C THR A 100 7.69 12.14 8.37
N TYR A 101 7.35 10.94 7.91
CA TYR A 101 7.84 10.42 6.63
C TYR A 101 6.68 9.95 5.76
N TYR A 102 6.93 9.82 4.47
CA TYR A 102 5.92 9.39 3.51
C TYR A 102 6.28 8.03 2.90
N GLY A 103 5.30 7.11 2.91
CA GLY A 103 5.49 5.75 2.42
C GLY A 103 4.17 5.03 2.20
N CYS A 104 4.22 3.78 1.74
CA CYS A 104 3.06 2.91 1.61
C CYS A 104 2.27 2.86 2.93
N ARG A 105 0.94 3.04 2.92
CA ARG A 105 0.15 2.95 4.16
C ARG A 105 0.18 1.56 4.80
N ALA A 106 0.35 0.49 4.01
CA ALA A 106 0.28 -0.88 4.50
C ALA A 106 1.64 -1.44 4.95
N CYS A 107 2.72 -1.19 4.21
CA CYS A 107 4.04 -1.74 4.52
C CYS A 107 5.12 -0.71 4.80
N SER A 108 4.75 0.58 4.88
CA SER A 108 5.64 1.70 5.19
C SER A 108 6.78 1.97 4.21
N GLN A 109 7.02 1.14 3.19
CA GLN A 109 8.12 1.35 2.26
C GLN A 109 7.96 2.64 1.44
N SER A 110 9.09 3.30 1.19
CA SER A 110 9.18 4.58 0.49
C SER A 110 9.99 4.50 -0.81
N ARG A 111 10.50 3.32 -1.18
CA ARG A 111 11.45 3.15 -2.28
C ARG A 111 10.80 3.10 -3.65
N GLU A 112 9.86 2.17 -3.79
CA GLU A 112 9.27 1.77 -5.06
C GLU A 112 7.82 2.24 -5.12
N PHE A 113 7.40 2.77 -6.27
CA PHE A 113 6.02 3.22 -6.46
C PHE A 113 5.61 3.07 -7.92
N LEU A 114 4.30 2.92 -8.13
CA LEU A 114 3.65 3.00 -9.43
C LEU A 114 3.07 4.41 -9.56
N GLU A 115 3.54 5.15 -10.56
CA GLU A 115 3.02 6.46 -10.97
C GLU A 115 2.05 6.33 -12.14
N GLY A 116 1.20 7.34 -12.35
CA GLY A 116 0.29 7.43 -13.51
C GLY A 116 -0.88 6.43 -13.47
N VAL A 117 -1.16 5.84 -12.30
CA VAL A 117 -2.36 5.02 -12.07
C VAL A 117 -3.46 5.92 -11.51
N LYS A 118 -4.34 6.36 -12.42
CA LYS A 118 -5.48 7.23 -12.12
C LYS A 118 -6.62 6.48 -11.47
N ARG A 119 -6.79 5.20 -11.80
CA ARG A 119 -7.86 4.35 -11.28
C ARG A 119 -7.36 2.94 -11.00
N VAL A 120 -7.80 2.35 -9.91
CA VAL A 120 -7.59 0.94 -9.58
C VAL A 120 -8.95 0.24 -9.54
N VAL A 121 -9.06 -0.90 -10.21
CA VAL A 121 -10.29 -1.69 -10.27
C VAL A 121 -10.02 -3.08 -9.72
N ALA A 122 -10.77 -3.46 -8.69
CA ALA A 122 -10.80 -4.83 -8.21
C ALA A 122 -11.69 -5.67 -9.14
N ILE A 123 -11.12 -6.73 -9.69
CA ILE A 123 -11.79 -7.63 -10.63
C ILE A 123 -11.99 -8.97 -9.95
N LEU A 124 -13.19 -9.52 -10.05
CA LEU A 124 -13.50 -10.90 -9.69
C LEU A 124 -13.83 -11.64 -10.99
N ASP A 125 -12.83 -12.34 -11.52
CA ASP A 125 -12.93 -13.11 -12.76
C ASP A 125 -12.08 -14.38 -12.67
N THR A 126 -12.74 -15.54 -12.63
CA THR A 126 -12.09 -16.85 -12.56
C THR A 126 -11.39 -17.23 -13.86
N THR A 127 -11.72 -16.59 -14.98
CA THR A 127 -11.12 -16.88 -16.29
C THR A 127 -9.88 -16.03 -16.56
N TRP A 128 -9.60 -15.05 -15.70
CA TRP A 128 -8.48 -14.15 -15.85
C TRP A 128 -7.28 -14.55 -14.96
N PRO A 129 -6.26 -15.26 -15.47
CA PRO A 129 -5.19 -15.78 -14.62
C PRO A 129 -4.18 -14.73 -14.15
N GLU A 130 -4.03 -13.61 -14.86
CA GLU A 130 -3.07 -12.58 -14.47
C GLU A 130 -3.49 -11.86 -13.18
N ARG A 131 -2.51 -11.63 -12.31
CA ARG A 131 -2.73 -10.92 -11.05
C ARG A 131 -3.15 -9.47 -11.25
N GLN A 132 -2.61 -8.83 -12.28
CA GLN A 132 -2.88 -7.44 -12.58
C GLN A 132 -2.57 -7.10 -14.05
N LEU A 133 -3.29 -6.12 -14.59
CA LEU A 133 -3.06 -5.54 -15.90
C LEU A 133 -3.18 -4.02 -15.83
N ARG A 134 -2.21 -3.35 -16.45
CA ARG A 134 -2.19 -1.89 -16.54
C ARG A 134 -2.51 -1.45 -17.96
N GLN A 135 -3.54 -0.64 -18.12
CA GLN A 135 -3.97 -0.13 -19.43
C GLN A 135 -4.54 1.29 -19.30
N LYS A 136 -4.06 2.23 -20.11
CA LYS A 136 -4.58 3.61 -20.20
C LYS A 136 -4.78 4.31 -18.85
N GLY A 137 -3.83 4.15 -17.92
CA GLY A 137 -3.89 4.75 -16.57
C GLY A 137 -4.84 4.06 -15.58
N THR A 138 -5.43 2.93 -15.96
CA THR A 138 -6.20 2.05 -15.07
C THR A 138 -5.36 0.82 -14.73
N LEU A 139 -5.32 0.48 -13.44
CA LEU A 139 -4.77 -0.79 -12.95
C LEU A 139 -5.92 -1.71 -12.59
N ARG A 140 -6.12 -2.76 -13.38
CA ARG A 140 -7.07 -3.83 -13.08
C ARG A 140 -6.33 -4.90 -12.28
N VAL A 141 -6.90 -5.34 -11.17
CA VAL A 141 -6.27 -6.30 -10.27
C VAL A 141 -7.28 -7.41 -10.01
N ASN A 142 -6.94 -8.63 -10.39
CA ASN A 142 -7.79 -9.77 -10.09
C ASN A 142 -7.65 -10.12 -8.59
N TRP A 143 -8.71 -9.87 -7.83
CA TRP A 143 -8.72 -10.18 -6.40
C TRP A 143 -8.69 -11.68 -6.15
N LEU A 144 -9.27 -12.50 -7.04
CA LEU A 144 -9.32 -13.96 -6.90
C LEU A 144 -7.94 -14.62 -6.99
N THR A 145 -6.96 -13.97 -7.61
CA THR A 145 -5.56 -14.47 -7.63
C THR A 145 -4.71 -13.81 -6.54
N ARG A 146 -5.13 -12.65 -6.04
CA ARG A 146 -4.39 -11.88 -5.02
C ARG A 146 -4.76 -12.22 -3.59
N HIS A 147 -6.03 -12.51 -3.29
CA HIS A 147 -6.59 -12.86 -1.98
C HIS A 147 -6.32 -11.88 -0.81
N THR A 148 -5.86 -10.67 -1.11
CA THR A 148 -5.59 -9.63 -0.11
C THR A 148 -6.17 -8.31 -0.59
N LEU A 149 -6.81 -7.55 0.30
CA LEU A 149 -7.31 -6.22 -0.02
C LEU A 149 -6.19 -5.25 -0.42
N PHE A 150 -6.59 -4.23 -1.16
CA PHE A 150 -5.77 -3.13 -1.67
C PHE A 150 -6.66 -1.90 -1.87
N ASP A 151 -6.07 -0.77 -2.24
CA ASP A 151 -6.85 0.42 -2.55
C ASP A 151 -7.42 0.29 -3.96
N PHE A 152 -8.75 0.23 -4.08
CA PHE A 152 -9.48 0.21 -5.34
C PHE A 152 -10.57 1.28 -5.34
N ASP A 153 -10.91 1.78 -6.53
CA ASP A 153 -11.92 2.82 -6.73
C ASP A 153 -13.25 2.24 -7.21
N ARG A 154 -13.22 0.99 -7.71
CA ARG A 154 -14.36 0.28 -8.30
C ARG A 154 -14.17 -1.23 -8.18
N VAL A 155 -15.29 -1.95 -8.13
CA VAL A 155 -15.34 -3.41 -8.25
C VAL A 155 -16.02 -3.81 -9.55
N GLU A 156 -15.46 -4.78 -10.28
CA GLU A 156 -16.12 -5.45 -11.41
C GLU A 156 -16.16 -6.96 -11.12
N ILE A 157 -17.35 -7.55 -11.12
CA ILE A 157 -17.56 -8.98 -10.95
C ILE A 157 -17.94 -9.54 -12.32
N ILE A 158 -16.99 -10.13 -13.03
CA ILE A 158 -17.17 -10.55 -14.44
C ILE A 158 -17.60 -12.00 -14.50
N GLN A 159 -16.84 -12.89 -13.85
CA GLN A 159 -17.14 -14.31 -13.75
C GLN A 159 -16.65 -14.81 -12.40
N ALA A 160 -17.55 -14.92 -11.43
CA ALA A 160 -17.26 -15.37 -10.09
C ALA A 160 -18.46 -16.11 -9.52
N THR A 161 -18.21 -17.04 -8.60
CA THR A 161 -19.29 -17.73 -7.87
C THR A 161 -19.79 -16.89 -6.70
N ASP A 162 -20.98 -17.19 -6.17
CA ASP A 162 -21.44 -16.58 -4.92
C ASP A 162 -20.41 -16.73 -3.79
N GLN A 163 -19.74 -17.89 -3.69
CA GLN A 163 -18.72 -18.15 -2.68
C GLN A 163 -17.51 -17.22 -2.83
N ASP A 164 -17.07 -16.95 -4.07
CA ASP A 164 -15.95 -16.03 -4.33
C ASP A 164 -16.30 -14.61 -3.89
N VAL A 165 -17.51 -14.16 -4.23
CA VAL A 165 -18.01 -12.84 -3.86
C VAL A 165 -18.20 -12.74 -2.35
N GLU A 166 -18.72 -13.77 -1.69
CA GLU A 166 -18.86 -13.82 -0.22
C GLU A 166 -17.50 -13.73 0.48
N ARG A 167 -16.46 -14.41 -0.01
CA ARG A 167 -15.11 -14.29 0.57
C ARG A 167 -14.56 -12.88 0.42
N PHE A 168 -14.74 -12.26 -0.74
CA PHE A 168 -14.35 -10.86 -0.96
C PHE A 168 -15.11 -9.92 -0.03
N ALA A 169 -16.44 -10.09 0.04
CA ALA A 169 -17.34 -9.35 0.90
C ALA A 169 -16.95 -9.43 2.39
N VAL A 170 -16.60 -10.62 2.88
CA VAL A 170 -16.14 -10.82 4.25
C VAL A 170 -14.85 -10.05 4.53
N GLN A 171 -13.89 -10.06 3.59
CA GLN A 171 -12.67 -9.24 3.76
C GLN A 171 -12.98 -7.75 3.79
N VAL A 172 -13.80 -7.26 2.85
CA VAL A 172 -14.20 -5.84 2.78
C VAL A 172 -14.96 -5.42 4.04
N GLY A 173 -15.88 -6.24 4.53
CA GLY A 173 -16.65 -5.98 5.75
C GLY A 173 -15.79 -5.97 7.02
N ASN A 174 -14.72 -6.76 7.05
CA ASN A 174 -13.75 -6.82 8.14
C ASN A 174 -12.57 -5.86 7.95
N ASP A 175 -12.57 -5.00 6.93
CA ASP A 175 -11.48 -4.06 6.70
C ASP A 175 -11.43 -3.01 7.82
N THR A 176 -10.24 -2.86 8.40
CA THR A 176 -9.95 -1.91 9.47
C THR A 176 -9.17 -0.69 8.99
N ASP A 177 -8.81 -0.62 7.70
CA ASP A 177 -8.09 0.55 7.15
C ASP A 177 -9.02 1.79 7.18
N PRO A 178 -8.66 2.83 7.95
CA PRO A 178 -9.52 3.99 8.16
C PRO A 178 -9.70 4.84 6.90
N TYR A 179 -8.84 4.67 5.90
CA TYR A 179 -8.97 5.35 4.62
C TYR A 179 -9.90 4.58 3.69
N ARG A 180 -9.76 3.25 3.57
CA ARG A 180 -10.58 2.46 2.63
C ARG A 180 -12.04 2.35 3.08
N LYS A 181 -12.27 2.06 4.36
CA LYS A 181 -13.61 1.72 4.87
C LYS A 181 -14.67 2.78 4.56
N PRO A 182 -14.44 4.10 4.74
CA PRO A 182 -15.44 5.10 4.38
C PRO A 182 -15.77 5.14 2.88
N HIS A 183 -14.80 4.83 2.01
CA HIS A 183 -14.98 4.92 0.56
C HIS A 183 -15.86 3.79 0.00
N TYR A 184 -15.93 2.62 0.62
CA TYR A 184 -16.71 1.49 0.08
C TYR A 184 -18.17 1.85 -0.20
N SER A 185 -18.80 2.56 0.74
CA SER A 185 -20.18 3.04 0.60
C SER A 185 -20.41 4.04 -0.54
N GLN A 186 -19.35 4.54 -1.18
CA GLN A 186 -19.39 5.46 -2.31
C GLN A 186 -19.00 4.78 -3.63
N MET A 187 -18.45 3.56 -3.56
CA MET A 187 -17.97 2.85 -4.74
C MET A 187 -19.11 2.26 -5.56
N THR A 188 -18.85 2.14 -6.86
CA THR A 188 -19.69 1.36 -7.76
C THR A 188 -19.16 -0.07 -7.85
N CYS A 189 -20.05 -1.05 -7.75
CA CYS A 189 -19.84 -2.43 -8.09
C CYS A 189 -20.59 -2.74 -9.39
N ILE A 190 -19.87 -3.21 -10.41
CA ILE A 190 -20.45 -3.59 -11.70
C ILE A 190 -20.46 -5.11 -11.80
N ILE A 191 -21.60 -5.68 -12.15
CA ILE A 191 -21.77 -7.13 -12.36
C ILE A 191 -21.85 -7.37 -13.86
N GLY A 192 -21.01 -8.27 -14.36
CA GLY A 192 -20.98 -8.67 -15.76
C GLY A 192 -22.31 -9.29 -16.20
N PRO A 193 -22.68 -9.16 -17.48
CA PRO A 193 -24.00 -9.61 -17.96
C PRO A 193 -24.22 -11.12 -17.78
N GLU A 194 -23.15 -11.92 -17.90
CA GLU A 194 -23.19 -13.37 -17.76
C GLU A 194 -22.96 -13.86 -16.32
N CYS A 195 -22.65 -12.95 -15.38
CA CYS A 195 -22.41 -13.32 -14.00
C CYS A 195 -23.74 -13.51 -13.26
N ARG A 196 -24.11 -14.77 -13.03
CA ARG A 196 -25.33 -15.14 -12.30
C ARG A 196 -25.03 -15.26 -10.81
N LEU A 197 -25.21 -14.17 -10.08
CA LEU A 197 -25.16 -14.15 -8.62
C LEU A 197 -26.56 -14.34 -8.02
N SER A 198 -26.63 -14.99 -6.87
CA SER A 198 -27.88 -15.10 -6.12
C SER A 198 -28.36 -13.74 -5.60
N GLU A 199 -29.67 -13.61 -5.35
CA GLU A 199 -30.25 -12.41 -4.71
C GLU A 199 -29.61 -12.11 -3.35
N ASN A 200 -29.18 -13.15 -2.62
CA ASN A 200 -28.49 -12.98 -1.34
C ASN A 200 -27.17 -12.24 -1.52
N THR A 201 -26.36 -12.66 -2.48
CA THR A 201 -25.09 -12.03 -2.82
C THR A 201 -25.29 -10.61 -3.32
N LEU A 202 -26.30 -10.37 -4.17
CA LEU A 202 -26.64 -9.01 -4.62
C LEU A 202 -26.99 -8.08 -3.46
N ARG A 203 -27.77 -8.57 -2.48
CA ARG A 203 -28.12 -7.82 -1.27
C ARG A 203 -26.90 -7.55 -0.37
N ILE A 204 -25.99 -8.51 -0.27
CA ILE A 204 -24.71 -8.34 0.44
C ILE A 204 -23.91 -7.19 -0.21
N LEU A 205 -23.71 -7.25 -1.54
CA LEU A 205 -23.01 -6.20 -2.30
C LEU A 205 -23.67 -4.83 -2.14
N GLY A 206 -25.01 -4.77 -2.17
CA GLY A 206 -25.77 -3.52 -2.02
C GLY A 206 -25.66 -2.88 -0.63
N ARG A 207 -25.30 -3.64 0.41
CA ARG A 207 -25.02 -3.09 1.74
C ARG A 207 -23.60 -2.56 1.88
N MET A 208 -22.64 -3.11 1.13
CA MET A 208 -21.24 -2.71 1.18
C MET A 208 -20.91 -1.55 0.26
N PHE A 209 -21.46 -1.57 -0.96
CA PHE A 209 -21.14 -0.61 -2.01
C PHE A 209 -22.30 0.35 -2.24
N GLY A 210 -21.98 1.61 -2.54
CA GLY A 210 -22.98 2.65 -2.74
C GLY A 210 -23.90 2.41 -3.93
N GLN A 211 -23.38 1.78 -4.99
CA GLN A 211 -24.14 1.45 -6.18
C GLN A 211 -23.76 0.07 -6.69
N VAL A 212 -24.75 -0.79 -6.90
CA VAL A 212 -24.58 -2.09 -7.58
C VAL A 212 -25.34 -2.03 -8.90
N LYS A 213 -24.63 -2.26 -10.02
CA LYS A 213 -25.18 -2.15 -11.37
C LYS A 213 -24.91 -3.43 -12.15
N GLN A 214 -25.90 -3.90 -12.89
CA GLN A 214 -25.69 -4.91 -13.91
C GLN A 214 -25.23 -4.23 -15.20
N ALA A 215 -24.16 -4.72 -15.81
CA ALA A 215 -23.69 -4.20 -17.08
C ALA A 215 -24.70 -4.56 -18.18
N ALA A 216 -25.17 -3.54 -18.92
CA ALA A 216 -26.01 -3.74 -20.08
C ALA A 216 -25.13 -4.15 -21.27
N GLY A 217 -24.98 -5.45 -21.51
CA GLY A 217 -24.23 -5.97 -22.67
C GLY A 217 -22.70 -5.83 -22.56
N VAL A 218 -22.00 -6.39 -23.55
CA VAL A 218 -20.58 -6.76 -23.50
C VAL A 218 -19.69 -5.66 -22.91
N ILE A 219 -19.03 -5.97 -21.80
CA ILE A 219 -17.94 -5.15 -21.25
C ILE A 219 -16.74 -5.35 -22.17
N HIS A 220 -16.72 -4.68 -23.32
CA HIS A 220 -15.53 -4.60 -24.16
C HIS A 220 -14.51 -3.71 -23.44
N GLY A 221 -13.50 -4.36 -22.84
CA GLY A 221 -12.28 -3.71 -22.32
C GLY A 221 -11.17 -3.73 -23.35
#